data_AF-A0A819VB05-F1
#
_entry.id   AF-A0A819VB05-F1
#
_cell.length_a   1.000
_cell.length_b   1.000
_cell.length_c   1.000
_cell.angle_alpha   90.00
_cell.angle_beta   90.00
_cell.angle_gamma   90.00
#
_symmetry.space_group_name_H-M   'P 1'
#
loop_
_entity.id
_entity.type
_entity.pdbx_description
1 polymer ?
#
loop_
_entity_poly.entity_id
_entity_poly.type
_entity_poly.pdbx_seq_one_letter_code
_entity_poly.pdbx_strand_id
1 'polypeptide(L)'
;GLTDDDYDMYYEKWQVFDPSGLQFIRYDQLSDFVDGLEAPLRVSKPNKLLFVVMNLPICENDRMHCVDILDALTKNFLGKPDLLGENSLGGEPPIDIKKDRPKDYHPVTTTLQRQREIYLSRLGLNGFRTNLQRSRNQQLLLEKSTISQTD
;
A
#
# COMPACT_ATOMS: atom_id res chain seq x y z
N GLY A 1 7.63 25.81 -6.10
CA GLY A 1 7.14 25.25 -4.83
C GLY A 1 5.70 24.85 -5.04
N LEU A 2 5.11 24.09 -4.11
CA LEU A 2 3.67 23.82 -4.14
C LEU A 2 2.89 25.11 -3.81
N THR A 3 1.83 25.38 -4.55
CA THR A 3 0.95 26.55 -4.36
C THR A 3 -0.41 26.12 -3.83
N ASP A 4 -1.23 27.09 -3.40
CA ASP A 4 -2.61 26.84 -2.95
C ASP A 4 -3.44 26.12 -4.04
N ASP A 5 -3.25 26.50 -5.32
CA ASP A 5 -3.88 25.84 -6.47
C ASP A 5 -3.57 24.32 -6.56
N ASP A 6 -2.37 23.89 -6.13
CA ASP A 6 -2.00 22.47 -6.15
C ASP A 6 -2.78 21.67 -5.08
N TYR A 7 -3.05 22.30 -3.93
CA TYR A 7 -3.84 21.71 -2.86
C TYR A 7 -5.32 21.69 -3.22
N ASP A 8 -5.84 22.75 -3.84
CA ASP A 8 -7.20 22.80 -4.35
C ASP A 8 -7.44 21.73 -5.42
N MET A 9 -6.51 21.57 -6.37
CA MET A 9 -6.53 20.49 -7.37
C MET A 9 -6.56 19.11 -6.70
N TYR A 10 -5.75 18.89 -5.67
CA TYR A 10 -5.74 17.63 -4.94
C TYR A 10 -7.11 17.31 -4.33
N TYR A 11 -7.74 18.28 -3.64
CA TYR A 11 -9.04 18.07 -3.02
C TYR A 11 -10.18 17.97 -4.03
N GLU A 12 -10.10 18.65 -5.17
CA GLU A 12 -11.05 18.51 -6.28
C GLU A 12 -11.06 17.06 -6.79
N LYS A 13 -9.87 16.49 -7.09
CA LYS A 13 -9.79 15.09 -7.53
C LYS A 13 -10.16 14.12 -6.40
N TRP A 14 -9.87 14.46 -5.14
CA TRP A 14 -10.18 13.62 -3.98
C TRP A 14 -11.69 13.37 -3.82
N GLN A 15 -12.52 14.38 -4.05
CA GLN A 15 -13.98 14.29 -3.92
C GLN A 15 -14.61 13.21 -4.81
N VAL A 16 -13.97 12.84 -5.93
CA VAL A 16 -14.41 11.75 -6.80
C VAL A 16 -14.31 10.38 -6.10
N PHE A 17 -13.31 10.21 -5.24
CA PHE A 17 -13.05 8.96 -4.52
C PHE A 17 -13.73 8.92 -3.13
N ASP A 18 -13.97 10.10 -2.55
CA ASP A 18 -14.62 10.27 -1.24
C ASP A 18 -15.76 11.32 -1.30
N PRO A 19 -16.88 11.01 -1.98
CA PRO A 19 -18.00 11.93 -2.10
C PRO A 19 -18.72 12.19 -0.76
N SER A 20 -18.51 11.32 0.22
CA SER A 20 -19.09 11.42 1.56
C SER A 20 -18.26 12.28 2.51
N GLY A 21 -17.04 12.69 2.11
CA GLY A 21 -16.15 13.51 2.92
C GLY A 21 -15.63 12.82 4.19
N LEU A 22 -15.44 11.49 4.14
CA LEU A 22 -14.93 10.71 5.27
C LEU A 22 -13.42 10.85 5.47
N GLN A 23 -12.71 11.48 4.54
CA GLN A 23 -11.26 11.62 4.48
C GLN A 23 -10.51 10.29 4.29
N PHE A 24 -11.20 9.26 3.78
CA PHE A 24 -10.62 7.95 3.49
C PHE A 24 -10.92 7.49 2.07
N ILE A 25 -9.93 6.86 1.44
CA ILE A 25 -10.10 6.06 0.23
C ILE A 25 -9.65 4.62 0.47
N ARG A 26 -10.05 3.69 -0.38
CA ARG A 26 -9.54 2.32 -0.29
C ARG A 26 -8.11 2.23 -0.85
N TYR A 27 -7.32 1.33 -0.29
CA TYR A 27 -5.94 1.07 -0.71
C TYR A 27 -5.82 0.67 -2.20
N ASP A 28 -6.80 -0.04 -2.76
CA ASP A 28 -6.83 -0.44 -4.17
C ASP A 28 -7.06 0.73 -5.14
N GLN A 29 -7.69 1.82 -4.69
CA GLN A 29 -7.96 3.02 -5.48
C GLN A 29 -6.78 4.01 -5.51
N LEU A 30 -5.83 3.90 -4.59
CA LEU A 30 -4.70 4.84 -4.43
C LEU A 30 -3.92 5.05 -5.74
N SER A 31 -3.67 3.97 -6.49
CA SER A 31 -2.91 4.04 -7.74
C SER A 31 -3.62 4.84 -8.82
N ASP A 32 -4.95 4.74 -8.89
CA ASP A 32 -5.78 5.48 -9.85
C ASP A 32 -5.91 6.94 -9.46
N PHE A 33 -6.13 7.20 -8.16
CA PHE A 33 -6.22 8.55 -7.62
C PHE A 33 -4.96 9.37 -7.93
N VAL A 34 -3.78 8.86 -7.56
CA VAL A 34 -2.52 9.59 -7.73
C VAL A 34 -2.12 9.75 -9.21
N ASP A 35 -2.52 8.82 -10.07
CA ASP A 35 -2.30 8.89 -11.53
C ASP A 35 -3.21 9.94 -12.19
N GLY A 36 -4.38 10.21 -11.61
CA GLY A 36 -5.35 11.21 -12.07
C GLY A 36 -5.14 12.63 -11.54
N LEU A 37 -4.19 12.83 -10.63
CA LEU A 37 -3.74 14.16 -10.21
C LEU A 37 -3.02 14.89 -11.37
N GLU A 38 -2.78 16.17 -11.19
CA GLU A 38 -2.02 17.00 -12.14
C GLU A 38 -0.61 17.30 -11.59
N ALA A 39 0.30 17.72 -12.47
CA ALA A 39 1.63 18.11 -12.02
C ALA A 39 1.51 19.30 -11.04
N PRO A 40 2.30 19.34 -9.96
CA PRO A 40 3.45 18.50 -9.65
C PRO A 40 3.16 17.27 -8.77
N LEU A 41 1.94 17.11 -8.25
CA LEU A 41 1.60 16.02 -7.32
C LEU A 41 1.32 14.68 -8.00
N ARG A 42 1.07 14.69 -9.32
CA ARG A 42 0.84 13.48 -10.12
C ARG A 42 2.03 12.52 -10.09
N VAL A 43 1.74 11.24 -9.83
CA VAL A 43 2.67 10.13 -10.06
C VAL A 43 2.04 9.16 -11.04
N SER A 44 2.51 9.19 -12.28
CA SER A 44 2.01 8.32 -13.35
C SER A 44 2.24 6.84 -13.05
N LYS A 45 1.31 5.98 -13.47
CA LYS A 45 1.53 4.52 -13.41
C LYS A 45 2.71 4.08 -14.29
N PRO A 46 3.45 3.03 -13.90
CA PRO A 46 3.30 2.22 -12.68
C PRO A 46 3.90 2.91 -11.44
N ASN A 47 3.07 3.15 -10.42
CA ASN A 47 3.42 3.94 -9.24
C ASN A 47 3.42 3.14 -7.92
N LYS A 48 3.06 1.85 -7.94
CA LYS A 48 2.92 1.01 -6.73
C LYS A 48 4.21 0.90 -5.91
N LEU A 49 5.37 0.83 -6.57
CA LEU A 49 6.65 0.74 -5.86
C LEU A 49 6.94 2.02 -5.07
N LEU A 50 6.55 3.18 -5.59
CA LEU A 50 6.75 4.45 -4.91
C LEU A 50 5.95 4.49 -3.59
N PHE A 51 4.71 3.99 -3.58
CA PHE A 51 3.92 3.92 -2.35
C PHE A 51 4.55 3.00 -1.30
N VAL A 52 5.19 1.90 -1.72
CA VAL A 52 5.94 1.00 -0.82
C VAL A 52 7.13 1.73 -0.20
N VAL A 53 7.85 2.52 -1.00
CA VAL A 53 8.98 3.35 -0.58
C VAL A 53 8.52 4.45 0.40
N MET A 54 7.37 5.08 0.15
CA MET A 54 6.76 6.10 1.02
C MET A 54 6.21 5.54 2.34
N ASN A 55 6.07 4.22 2.49
CA ASN A 55 5.64 3.55 3.71
C ASN A 55 4.34 4.13 4.33
N LEU A 56 3.33 4.37 3.49
CA LEU A 56 2.05 4.96 3.90
C LEU A 56 1.29 4.06 4.89
N PRO A 57 0.66 4.62 5.94
CA PRO A 57 -0.18 3.87 6.85
C PRO A 57 -1.46 3.39 6.18
N ILE A 58 -1.85 2.14 6.43
CA ILE A 58 -3.11 1.53 6.02
C ILE A 58 -3.95 1.29 7.28
N CYS A 59 -5.12 1.90 7.34
CA CYS A 59 -6.08 1.74 8.42
C CYS A 59 -6.97 0.51 8.26
N GLU A 60 -7.72 0.20 9.32
CA GLU A 60 -8.75 -0.84 9.30
C GLU A 60 -9.67 -0.71 8.07
N ASN A 61 -10.07 -1.87 7.54
CA ASN A 61 -10.86 -2.03 6.32
C ASN A 61 -10.15 -1.57 5.04
N ASP A 62 -8.80 -1.66 5.00
CA ASP A 62 -7.97 -1.27 3.85
C ASP A 62 -8.18 0.19 3.43
N ARG A 63 -8.33 1.08 4.41
CA ARG A 63 -8.56 2.51 4.19
C ARG A 63 -7.27 3.31 4.33
N MET A 64 -7.11 4.35 3.52
CA MET A 64 -5.97 5.27 3.52
C MET A 64 -6.48 6.69 3.78
N HIS A 65 -5.85 7.40 4.71
CA HIS A 65 -6.29 8.74 5.08
C HIS A 65 -5.76 9.80 4.12
N CYS A 66 -6.62 10.76 3.77
CA CYS A 66 -6.36 11.85 2.83
C CYS A 66 -5.05 12.58 3.10
N VAL A 67 -4.83 12.95 4.36
CA VAL A 67 -3.67 13.74 4.77
C VAL A 67 -2.35 12.95 4.69
N ASP A 68 -2.36 11.63 4.92
CA ASP A 68 -1.14 10.83 4.81
C ASP A 68 -0.66 10.73 3.37
N ILE A 69 -1.61 10.62 2.44
CA ILE A 69 -1.31 10.58 1.01
C ILE A 69 -0.75 11.93 0.56
N LEU A 70 -1.41 13.04 0.94
CA LEU A 70 -0.94 14.37 0.60
C LEU A 70 0.46 14.64 1.17
N ASP A 71 0.70 14.37 2.46
CA ASP A 71 2.01 14.54 3.10
C ASP A 71 3.12 13.74 2.41
N ALA A 72 2.84 12.49 2.01
CA ALA A 72 3.83 11.69 1.30
C ALA A 72 4.13 12.21 -0.11
N LEU A 73 3.11 12.70 -0.84
CA LEU A 73 3.30 13.27 -2.17
C LEU A 73 4.10 14.57 -2.10
N THR A 74 3.80 15.45 -1.13
CA THR A 74 4.54 16.70 -0.95
C THR A 74 6.00 16.43 -0.53
N LYS A 75 6.24 15.51 0.40
CA LYS A 75 7.60 15.06 0.77
C LYS A 75 8.38 14.50 -0.41
N ASN A 76 7.74 13.68 -1.23
CA ASN A 76 8.33 13.13 -2.44
C ASN A 76 8.69 14.23 -3.45
N PHE A 77 7.81 15.22 -3.65
CA PHE A 77 8.09 16.37 -4.51
C PHE A 77 9.25 17.23 -3.99
N LEU A 78 9.33 17.42 -2.66
CA LEU A 78 10.41 18.18 -2.02
C LEU A 78 11.76 17.43 -1.98
N GLY A 79 11.83 16.20 -2.51
CA GLY A 79 13.06 15.39 -2.49
C GLY A 79 13.45 14.92 -1.09
N LYS A 80 12.51 14.86 -0.16
CA LYS A 80 12.67 14.23 1.17
C LYS A 80 11.85 12.94 1.24
N PRO A 81 12.11 11.90 0.41
CA PRO A 81 11.60 10.59 0.75
C PRO A 81 12.25 10.20 2.09
N ASP A 82 11.46 9.86 3.10
CA ASP A 82 11.89 9.44 4.46
C ASP A 82 12.67 8.09 4.44
N LEU A 83 13.51 7.87 3.43
CA LEU A 83 14.26 6.64 3.20
C LEU A 83 15.41 6.44 4.20
N LEU A 84 15.71 7.47 4.99
CA LEU A 84 16.72 7.45 6.03
C LEU A 84 16.08 8.10 7.26
N GLY A 85 15.85 7.30 8.30
CA GLY A 85 15.32 7.75 9.58
C GLY A 85 16.29 8.67 10.31
N GLU A 86 16.51 9.87 9.78
CA GLU A 86 17.38 10.87 10.36
C GLU A 86 16.66 12.22 10.39
N ASN A 87 16.22 12.57 11.61
CA ASN A 87 16.03 13.95 12.01
C ASN A 87 17.32 14.71 11.70
N SER A 88 17.36 15.55 10.68
CA SER A 88 18.18 16.77 10.63
C SER A 88 17.90 17.55 9.35
N LEU A 89 17.38 18.76 9.50
CA LEU A 89 17.91 20.01 8.93
C LEU A 89 16.87 21.13 9.12
N GLY A 90 16.99 21.84 10.25
CA GLY A 90 16.81 23.30 10.38
C GLY A 90 15.58 24.00 9.76
N GLY A 91 14.48 23.31 9.52
CA GLY A 91 13.20 23.89 9.15
C GLY A 91 12.19 23.66 10.27
N GLU A 92 11.17 24.51 10.35
CA GLU A 92 10.07 24.41 11.31
C GLU A 92 9.62 22.95 11.54
N PRO A 93 9.19 22.60 12.76
CA PRO A 93 8.68 21.25 13.04
C PRO A 93 7.69 20.88 11.93
N PRO A 94 7.78 19.68 11.34
CA PRO A 94 6.77 19.21 10.41
C PRO A 94 5.43 19.48 11.06
N ILE A 95 4.51 20.14 10.36
CA ILE A 95 3.15 20.41 10.84
C ILE A 95 2.71 19.11 11.51
N ASP A 96 2.49 19.15 12.83
CA ASP A 96 2.22 17.95 13.60
C ASP A 96 0.75 17.57 13.37
N ILE A 97 0.45 17.12 12.14
CA ILE A 97 -0.89 16.70 11.71
C ILE A 97 -1.31 15.39 12.40
N LYS A 98 -0.50 14.88 13.34
CA LYS A 98 -0.88 13.78 14.23
C LYS A 98 -1.84 14.25 15.33
N LYS A 99 -1.89 15.55 15.62
CA LYS A 99 -2.64 16.07 16.78
C LYS A 99 -4.17 16.11 16.59
N ASP A 100 -4.64 16.16 15.33
CA ASP A 100 -6.07 16.26 14.98
C ASP A 100 -6.55 15.11 14.09
N ARG A 101 -6.08 13.88 14.35
CA ARG A 101 -6.58 12.72 13.58
C ARG A 101 -8.02 12.37 13.99
N PRO A 102 -8.89 12.02 13.01
CA PRO A 102 -10.25 11.55 13.30
C PRO A 102 -10.26 10.36 14.26
N LYS A 103 -11.35 10.21 15.03
CA LYS A 103 -11.49 9.08 15.98
C LYS A 103 -11.41 7.72 15.30
N ASP A 104 -11.77 7.61 14.03
CA ASP A 104 -11.76 6.38 13.23
C ASP A 104 -10.43 6.14 12.49
N TYR A 105 -9.41 6.95 12.77
CA TYR A 105 -8.04 6.73 12.30
C TYR A 105 -7.36 5.63 13.13
N HIS A 106 -7.41 4.40 12.62
CA HIS A 106 -6.81 3.22 13.25
C HIS A 106 -5.86 2.52 12.27
N PRO A 107 -4.57 2.92 12.22
CA PRO A 107 -3.57 2.28 11.36
C PRO A 107 -3.24 0.87 11.85
N VAL A 108 -3.33 -0.12 10.95
CA VAL A 108 -3.07 -1.55 11.27
C VAL A 108 -1.84 -2.10 10.55
N THR A 109 -1.46 -1.51 9.42
CA THR A 109 -0.26 -1.90 8.66
C THR A 109 0.24 -0.70 7.85
N THR A 110 1.25 -0.91 7.01
CA THR A 110 1.74 0.10 6.05
C THR A 110 1.84 -0.51 4.66
N THR A 111 2.02 0.31 3.62
CA THR A 111 2.23 -0.17 2.24
C THR A 111 3.46 -1.07 2.12
N LEU A 112 4.54 -0.76 2.85
CA LEU A 112 5.73 -1.60 2.92
C LEU A 112 5.42 -2.95 3.58
N GLN A 113 4.74 -2.91 4.72
CA GLN A 113 4.42 -4.11 5.49
C GLN A 113 3.41 -5.00 4.74
N ARG A 114 2.37 -4.41 4.12
CA ARG A 114 1.41 -5.10 3.25
C ARG A 114 2.09 -5.78 2.07
N GLN A 115 3.09 -5.16 1.45
CA GLN A 115 3.87 -5.79 0.37
C GLN A 115 4.66 -7.02 0.88
N ARG A 116 5.24 -6.94 2.08
CA ARG A 116 5.91 -8.08 2.72
C ARG A 116 4.93 -9.20 3.05
N GLU A 117 3.78 -8.88 3.62
CA GLU A 117 2.71 -9.84 3.92
C GLU A 117 2.28 -10.60 2.67
N ILE A 118 1.98 -9.89 1.56
CA ILE A 118 1.59 -10.51 0.28
C ILE A 118 2.68 -11.45 -0.23
N TYR A 119 3.95 -11.05 -0.14
CA TYR A 119 5.07 -11.89 -0.55
C TYR A 119 5.17 -13.18 0.29
N LEU A 120 5.10 -13.06 1.62
CA LEU A 120 5.16 -14.19 2.53
C LEU A 120 3.95 -15.13 2.34
N SER A 121 2.75 -14.58 2.16
CA SER A 121 1.55 -15.38 1.86
C SER A 121 1.70 -16.17 0.56
N ARG A 122 2.27 -15.57 -0.50
CA ARG A 122 2.54 -16.27 -1.76
C ARG A 122 3.55 -17.40 -1.57
N LEU A 123 4.64 -17.16 -0.84
CA LEU A 123 5.66 -18.17 -0.56
C LEU A 123 5.06 -19.36 0.19
N GLY A 124 4.32 -19.10 1.27
CA GLY A 124 3.65 -20.13 2.07
C GLY A 124 2.63 -20.93 1.25
N LEU A 125 1.78 -20.26 0.48
CA LEU A 125 0.77 -20.91 -0.35
C LEU A 125 1.39 -21.79 -1.44
N ASN A 126 2.49 -21.33 -2.06
CA ASN A 126 3.22 -22.11 -3.06
C ASN A 126 3.86 -23.35 -2.43
N GLY A 127 4.47 -23.22 -1.24
CA GLY A 127 5.00 -24.34 -0.48
C GLY A 127 3.92 -25.37 -0.14
N PHE A 128 2.78 -24.92 0.37
CA PHE A 128 1.64 -25.76 0.70
C PHE A 128 1.09 -26.50 -0.53
N ARG A 129 0.86 -25.80 -1.65
CA ARG A 129 0.38 -26.40 -2.91
C ARG A 129 1.34 -27.45 -3.45
N THR A 130 2.64 -27.17 -3.39
CA THR A 130 3.68 -28.10 -3.83
C THR A 130 3.70 -29.36 -2.96
N ASN A 131 3.59 -29.20 -1.64
CA ASN A 131 3.52 -30.33 -0.71
C ASN A 131 2.27 -31.20 -0.99
N LEU A 132 1.11 -30.58 -1.15
CA LEU A 132 -0.14 -31.29 -1.44
C LEU A 132 -0.06 -32.09 -2.75
N GLN A 133 0.54 -31.52 -3.80
CA GLN A 133 0.77 -32.22 -5.07
C GLN A 133 1.72 -33.41 -4.90
N ARG A 134 2.81 -33.25 -4.15
CA ARG A 134 3.75 -34.35 -3.86
C ARG A 134 3.06 -35.49 -3.12
N SER A 135 2.28 -35.18 -2.08
CA SER A 135 1.54 -36.20 -1.31
C SER A 135 0.54 -36.96 -2.18
N ARG A 136 -0.20 -36.27 -3.05
CA ARG A 136 -1.11 -36.92 -4.02
C ARG A 136 -0.37 -37.83 -5.00
N ASN A 137 0.73 -37.35 -5.57
CA ASN A 137 1.53 -38.14 -6.50
C ASN A 137 2.12 -39.39 -5.83
N GLN A 138 2.55 -39.28 -4.58
CA GLN A 138 3.07 -40.40 -3.81
C GLN A 138 1.99 -41.46 -3.54
N GLN A 139 0.75 -41.04 -3.22
CA GLN A 139 -0.38 -41.97 -3.09
C GLN A 139 -0.66 -42.72 -4.40
N LEU A 140 -0.72 -42.00 -5.53
CA LEU A 140 -0.94 -42.61 -6.84
C LEU A 140 0.16 -43.60 -7.24
N LEU A 141 1.41 -43.33 -6.88
CA LEU A 141 2.53 -44.25 -7.12
C LEU A 141 2.38 -45.54 -6.29
N LEU A 142 2.01 -45.41 -5.02
CA LEU A 142 1.76 -46.55 -4.14
C LEU A 142 0.61 -47.42 -4.67
N GLU A 143 -0.52 -46.81 -5.06
CA GLU A 143 -1.66 -47.53 -5.63
C GLU A 143 -1.29 -48.30 -6.91
N LYS A 144 -0.54 -47.68 -7.83
CA LYS A 144 -0.06 -48.36 -9.05
C LYS A 144 0.86 -49.54 -8.74
N SER A 145 1.72 -49.40 -7.74
CA SER A 145 2.63 -50.49 -7.34
C SER A 145 1.89 -51.67 -6.72
N THR A 146 0.82 -51.43 -5.96
CA THR A 146 -0.01 -52.49 -5.38
C THR A 146 -0.77 -53.27 -6.44
N ILE A 147 -1.37 -52.58 -7.42
CA ILE A 147 -2.13 -53.23 -8.52
C ILE A 147 -1.22 -54.13 -9.37
N SER A 148 0.02 -53.70 -9.62
CA SER A 148 0.98 -54.45 -10.43
C SER A 148 1.51 -55.74 -9.77
N GLN A 149 1.28 -55.92 -8.46
CA GLN A 149 1.71 -57.12 -7.72
C GLN A 149 0.58 -58.15 -7.54
N THR A 150 -0.66 -57.79 -7.91
CA THR A 150 -1.85 -58.63 -7.75
C THR A 150 -2.32 -59.30 -9.05
N ASP A 151 -1.69 -58.97 -10.19
CA ASP A 151 -1.84 -59.63 -11.50
C ASP A 151 -0.66 -60.59 -11.76
#